data_AF-A0A151EI40-F1
#
_entry.id   AF-A0A151EI40-F1
#
_cell.length_a   1.000
_cell.length_b   1.000
_cell.length_c   1.000
_cell.angle_alpha   90.00
_cell.angle_beta   90.00
_cell.angle_gamma   90.00
#
_symmetry.space_group_name_H-M   'P 1'
#
loop_
_entity.id
_entity.type
_entity.pdbx_description
1 polymer ?
#
loop_
_entity_poly.entity_id
_entity_poly.type
_entity_poly.pdbx_seq_one_letter_code
_entity_poly.pdbx_strand_id
1 'polypeptide(L)' 'MSHKLLEKIDHIEALLLEINSKIDNFLGFEELSEEGKREIELIEKEVELGNYVSFDEVFGN' A
#
# COMPACT_ATOMS: atom_id res chain seq x y z
N MET A 1 22.50 -26.15 6.97
CA MET A 1 22.63 -25.73 5.56
C MET A 1 21.26 -25.45 4.94
N SER A 2 20.30 -26.40 4.94
CA SER A 2 19.00 -26.16 4.30
C SER A 2 18.12 -25.09 4.97
N HIS A 3 18.18 -24.93 6.28
CA HIS A 3 17.32 -23.94 6.98
C HIS A 3 17.63 -22.49 6.59
N LYS A 4 18.91 -22.10 6.56
CA LYS A 4 19.32 -20.76 6.10
C LYS A 4 19.01 -20.51 4.62
N LEU A 5 18.92 -21.56 3.81
CA LEU A 5 18.53 -21.45 2.41
C LEU A 5 17.02 -21.22 2.31
N LEU A 6 16.22 -21.91 3.10
CA LEU A 6 14.77 -21.70 3.19
C LEU A 6 14.43 -20.29 3.67
N GLU A 7 15.04 -19.81 4.75
CA GLU A 7 14.85 -18.43 5.24
C GLU A 7 15.13 -17.37 4.16
N LYS A 8 16.14 -17.61 3.32
CA LYS A 8 16.47 -16.71 2.21
C LYS A 8 15.44 -16.78 1.09
N ILE A 9 14.90 -17.97 0.81
CA ILE A 9 13.85 -18.14 -0.20
C ILE A 9 12.57 -17.46 0.27
N ASP A 10 12.17 -17.67 1.52
CA ASP A 10 10.96 -17.04 2.11
C ASP A 10 11.09 -15.51 2.11
N HIS A 11 12.28 -14.98 2.42
CA HIS A 11 12.53 -13.55 2.35
C HIS A 11 12.43 -13.01 0.92
N ILE A 12 12.97 -13.74 -0.07
CA ILE A 12 12.84 -13.37 -1.48
C ILE A 12 11.38 -13.39 -1.93
N GLU A 13 10.61 -14.39 -1.50
CA GLU A 13 9.17 -14.47 -1.79
C GLU A 13 8.41 -13.26 -1.23
N ALA A 14 8.67 -12.89 0.02
CA ALA A 14 8.07 -11.72 0.64
C ALA A 14 8.39 -10.43 -0.14
N LEU A 15 9.64 -10.26 -0.59
CA LEU A 15 10.06 -9.13 -1.41
C LEU A 15 9.37 -9.12 -2.78
N LEU A 16 9.20 -10.29 -3.41
CA LEU A 16 8.51 -10.40 -4.70
C LEU A 16 7.04 -10.03 -4.59
N LEU A 17 6.36 -10.46 -3.52
CA LEU A 17 4.96 -10.09 -3.24
C LEU A 17 4.83 -8.57 -3.00
N GLU A 18 5.77 -7.99 -2.24
CA GLU A 18 5.79 -6.54 -2.00
C GLU A 18 5.97 -5.76 -3.31
N ILE A 19 6.90 -6.18 -4.16
CA ILE A 19 7.14 -5.56 -5.47
C ILE A 19 5.89 -5.66 -6.34
N ASN A 20 5.24 -6.84 -6.40
CA ASN A 20 4.03 -7.01 -7.20
C ASN A 20 2.92 -6.06 -6.74
N SER A 21 2.69 -5.95 -5.43
CA SER A 21 1.70 -5.02 -4.88
C SER A 21 2.02 -3.56 -5.23
N LYS A 22 3.29 -3.14 -5.20
CA LYS A 22 3.68 -1.78 -5.61
C LYS A 22 3.45 -1.53 -7.10
N ILE A 23 3.73 -2.52 -7.95
CA ILE A 23 3.45 -2.43 -9.39
C ILE A 23 1.96 -2.28 -9.63
N ASP A 24 1.12 -3.10 -8.98
CA ASP A 24 -0.34 -3.02 -9.10
C ASP A 24 -0.87 -1.64 -8.65
N ASN A 25 -0.38 -1.12 -7.53
CA ASN A 25 -0.74 0.22 -7.05
C ASN A 25 -0.32 1.33 -8.02
N PHE A 26 0.89 1.24 -8.58
CA PHE A 26 1.40 2.21 -9.55
C PHE A 26 0.58 2.21 -10.83
N LEU A 27 0.27 1.03 -11.38
CA LEU A 27 -0.57 0.90 -12.57
C LEU A 27 -1.98 1.43 -12.30
N GLY A 28 -2.57 1.11 -11.14
CA GLY A 28 -3.86 1.64 -10.73
C GLY A 28 -3.86 3.17 -10.59
N PHE A 29 -2.78 3.76 -10.10
CA PHE A 29 -2.63 5.21 -9.99
C PHE A 29 -2.56 5.92 -11.37
N GLU A 30 -1.84 5.33 -12.33
CA GLU A 30 -1.78 5.86 -13.70
C GLU A 30 -3.13 5.81 -14.41
N GLU A 31 -3.97 4.83 -14.08
CA GLU A 31 -5.34 4.68 -14.61
C GLU A 31 -6.36 5.63 -13.96
N LEU A 32 -6.01 6.32 -12.86
CA LEU A 32 -6.90 7.28 -12.22
C LEU A 32 -7.17 8.48 -13.14
N SER A 33 -8.43 8.95 -13.11
CA SER A 33 -8.78 10.23 -13.69
C SER A 33 -8.10 11.38 -12.94
N GLU A 34 -8.02 12.56 -13.57
CA GLU A 34 -7.52 13.78 -12.92
C GLU A 34 -8.34 14.18 -11.68
N GLU A 35 -9.58 13.71 -11.56
CA GLU A 35 -10.40 13.86 -10.36
C GLU A 35 -9.94 12.89 -9.26
N GLY A 36 -9.74 11.62 -9.60
CA GLY A 36 -9.22 10.61 -8.66
C GLY A 36 -7.82 10.96 -8.13
N LYS A 37 -6.93 11.49 -8.99
CA LYS A 37 -5.61 11.99 -8.54
C LYS A 37 -5.72 13.15 -7.55
N ARG A 38 -6.66 14.07 -7.77
CA ARG A 38 -6.94 15.18 -6.83
C ARG A 38 -7.50 14.70 -5.50
N GLU A 39 -8.32 13.64 -5.52
CA GLU A 39 -8.83 13.03 -4.28
C GLU A 39 -7.69 12.42 -3.45
N ILE A 40 -6.73 11.73 -4.10
CA ILE A 40 -5.52 11.23 -3.45
C ILE A 40 -4.73 12.38 -2.80
N GLU A 41 -4.50 13.49 -3.50
CA GLU A 41 -3.80 14.67 -2.95
C GLU A 41 -4.52 15.27 -1.73
N LEU A 42 -5.86 15.22 -1.69
CA LEU A 42 -6.63 15.68 -0.54
C LEU A 42 -6.46 14.75 0.65
N ILE A 43 -6.52 13.43 0.41
CA ILE A 43 -6.27 12.41 1.44
C ILE A 43 -4.87 12.57 2.03
N GLU A 44 -3.84 12.78 1.20
CA GLU A 44 -2.47 13.02 1.66
C GLU A 44 -2.38 14.23 2.59
N LYS A 45 -3.03 15.34 2.23
CA LYS A 45 -3.07 16.55 3.07
C LYS A 45 -3.81 16.34 4.39
N GLU A 46 -4.92 15.61 4.38
CA GLU A 46 -5.66 15.30 5.60
C GLU A 46 -4.81 14.47 6.56
N VAL A 47 -4.06 13.50 6.04
CA VAL A 47 -3.10 12.70 6.82
C VAL A 47 -1.97 13.57 7.39
N GLU A 48 -1.36 14.45 6.58
CA GLU A 48 -0.31 15.37 7.03
C GLU A 48 -0.78 16.31 8.16
N LEU A 49 -2.04 16.76 8.10
CA LEU A 49 -2.66 17.61 9.10
C LEU A 49 -3.11 16.84 10.35
N GLY A 50 -2.98 15.51 10.36
CA GLY A 50 -3.46 14.64 11.44
C GLY A 50 -4.99 14.48 11.47
N ASN A 51 -5.67 14.87 10.40
CA ASN A 51 -7.13 14.79 10.24
C ASN A 51 -7.53 13.46 9.58
N TYR A 52 -7.18 12.34 10.22
CA TYR A 52 -7.60 11.02 9.76
C TYR A 52 -8.32 10.29 10.89
N VAL A 53 -9.22 9.40 10.51
CA VAL A 53 -9.90 8.47 11.42
C VAL A 53 -9.48 7.06 11.04
N SER A 54 -9.31 6.21 12.04
CA SER A 54 -9.02 4.80 11.81
C SER A 54 -10.24 4.09 11.24
N PHE A 55 -9.99 3.00 10.52
CA PHE A 55 -11.05 2.16 9.97
C PHE A 55 -12.02 1.66 11.05
N ASP A 56 -11.48 1.26 12.21
CA ASP A 56 -12.27 0.76 13.33
C ASP A 56 -13.17 1.85 13.94
N GLU A 57 -12.76 3.11 13.93
CA GLU A 57 -13.60 4.23 14.40
C GLU A 57 -14.79 4.50 13.50
N VAL A 58 -14.69 4.20 12.20
CA VAL A 58 -15.76 4.43 11.22
C VAL A 58 -16.66 3.20 11.03
N PHE A 59 -16.08 2.00 11.07
CA PHE A 59 -16.75 0.76 10.66
C PHE A 59 -16.79 -0.34 11.74
N GLY A 60 -16.16 -0.14 12.90
CA GLY A 60 -15.99 -1.16 13.94
C GLY A 60 -17.19 -1.39 14.87
N ASN A 61 -18.41 -1.48 14.35
CA ASN A 61 -19.58 -2.00 15.09
C ASN A 61 -19.70 -3.52 14.99
#